data_AF-A0A952P6P1-F1
#
_entry.id   AF-A0A952P6P1-F1
#
_cell.length_a   1.000
_cell.length_b   1.000
_cell.length_c   1.000
_cell.angle_alpha   90.00
_cell.angle_beta   90.00
_cell.angle_gamma   90.00
#
_symmetry.space_group_name_H-M   'P 1'
#
loop_
_entity.id
_entity.type
_entity.pdbx_description
1 polymer ?
#
loop_
_entity_poly.entity_id
_entity_poly.type
_entity_poly.pdbx_seq_one_letter_code
_entity_poly.pdbx_strand_id
1 'polypeptide(L)'
;MKLFSLLLLPALFVFSSFASAEMPPTPADREVQIGITGVYAPGGFTASSEAFVVVNGVFQNGCYRWKKADVKHRDDFVHEIRSYAAVSPGMCIMVL
;
A
#
# COMPACT_ATOMS: atom_id res chain seq x y z
N MET A 1 58.94 39.36 23.34
CA MET A 1 58.78 37.95 22.95
C MET A 1 57.46 37.42 23.51
N LYS A 2 56.34 37.49 22.76
CA LYS A 2 55.04 36.85 23.08
C LYS A 2 54.11 37.07 21.87
N LEU A 3 54.27 36.26 20.82
CA LEU A 3 53.51 36.40 19.57
C LEU A 3 53.48 35.07 18.78
N PHE A 4 53.17 33.95 19.46
CA PHE A 4 53.22 32.63 18.81
C PHE A 4 52.13 31.64 19.27
N SER A 5 51.01 32.11 19.84
CA SER A 5 50.00 31.22 20.44
C SER A 5 48.57 31.48 19.94
N LEU A 6 48.37 31.75 18.65
CA LEU A 6 47.03 32.07 18.12
C LEU A 6 46.75 31.58 16.68
N LEU A 7 47.27 30.42 16.27
CA LEU A 7 47.14 29.95 14.88
C LEU A 7 46.75 28.46 14.71
N LEU A 8 46.22 27.80 15.74
CA LEU A 8 45.97 26.35 15.72
C LEU A 8 44.48 25.94 15.81
N LEU A 9 43.54 26.80 15.40
CA LEU A 9 42.10 26.54 15.52
C LEU A 9 41.22 26.49 14.25
N PRO A 10 41.71 26.56 12.99
CA PRO A 10 40.82 26.35 11.83
C PRO A 10 41.24 25.11 11.01
N ALA A 11 41.18 23.91 11.60
CA ALA A 11 41.43 22.66 10.85
C ALA A 11 40.36 21.56 11.06
N LEU A 12 39.35 21.80 11.89
CA LEU A 12 38.36 20.78 12.29
C LEU A 12 37.00 20.88 11.57
N PHE A 13 36.84 21.77 10.58
CA PHE A 13 35.52 22.08 10.01
C PHE A 13 35.27 21.61 8.55
N VAL A 14 36.14 20.78 7.95
CA VAL A 14 36.04 20.47 6.49
C VAL A 14 35.45 19.08 6.17
N PHE A 15 35.11 18.25 7.16
CA PHE A 15 34.53 16.92 6.89
C PHE A 15 33.03 16.83 7.21
N SER A 16 32.25 17.79 6.73
CA SER A 16 30.78 17.64 6.64
C SER A 16 30.45 16.86 5.36
N SER A 17 30.77 15.56 5.33
CA SER A 17 30.32 14.68 4.26
C SER A 17 28.80 14.63 4.27
N PHE A 18 28.16 15.24 3.28
CA PHE A 18 26.75 15.09 3.01
C PHE A 18 26.48 13.63 2.60
N ALA A 19 26.13 12.79 3.56
CA ALA A 19 25.55 11.49 3.28
C ALA A 19 24.14 11.72 2.72
N SER A 20 24.02 11.75 1.39
CA SER A 20 22.72 11.70 0.72
C SER A 20 22.20 10.27 0.84
N ALA A 21 21.27 10.05 1.77
CA ALA A 21 20.51 8.81 1.82
C ALA A 21 19.55 8.81 0.63
N GLU A 22 19.98 8.24 -0.49
CA GLU A 22 19.08 7.96 -1.61
C GLU A 22 18.12 6.87 -1.16
N MET A 23 16.86 7.23 -0.94
CA MET A 23 15.83 6.27 -0.61
C MET A 23 15.74 5.27 -1.77
N PRO A 24 15.92 3.96 -1.52
CA PRO A 24 15.72 2.97 -2.56
C PRO A 24 14.30 3.12 -3.11
N PRO A 25 14.11 2.99 -4.44
CA PRO A 25 12.80 3.16 -5.05
C PRO A 25 11.80 2.23 -4.38
N THR A 26 10.75 2.80 -3.79
CA THR A 26 9.68 2.02 -3.16
C THR A 26 9.13 1.07 -4.21
N PRO A 27 9.22 -0.25 -4.00
CA PRO A 27 8.79 -1.18 -5.01
C PRO A 27 7.28 -1.02 -5.23
N ALA A 28 6.88 -0.97 -6.51
CA ALA A 28 5.51 -0.65 -6.87
C ALA A 28 4.52 -1.70 -6.35
N ASP A 29 3.40 -1.22 -5.82
CA ASP A 29 2.28 -2.08 -5.42
C ASP A 29 1.77 -2.90 -6.60
N ARG A 30 1.62 -4.21 -6.38
CA ARG A 30 1.00 -5.11 -7.37
C ARG A 30 -0.47 -5.28 -7.07
N GLU A 31 -1.31 -5.19 -8.09
CA GLU A 31 -2.74 -5.51 -7.95
C GLU A 31 -2.94 -7.01 -8.09
N VAL A 32 -3.58 -7.62 -7.10
CA VAL A 32 -3.92 -9.05 -7.11
C VAL A 32 -5.39 -9.23 -6.79
N GLN A 33 -6.00 -10.22 -7.44
CA GLN A 33 -7.34 -10.66 -7.08
C GLN A 33 -7.27 -11.42 -5.75
N ILE A 34 -8.16 -11.07 -4.83
CA ILE A 34 -8.24 -11.66 -3.50
C ILE A 34 -9.54 -12.45 -3.34
N GLY A 35 -9.53 -13.41 -2.43
CA GLY A 35 -10.71 -14.20 -2.11
C GLY A 35 -11.77 -13.39 -1.37
N ILE A 36 -13.03 -13.71 -1.61
CA ILE A 36 -14.18 -13.20 -0.86
C ILE A 36 -14.72 -14.35 -0.03
N THR A 37 -14.93 -14.11 1.27
CA THR A 37 -15.47 -15.12 2.19
C THR A 37 -16.98 -14.97 2.34
N GLY A 38 -17.50 -13.75 2.22
CA GLY A 38 -18.93 -13.51 2.22
C GLY A 38 -19.31 -12.31 1.36
N VAL A 39 -20.54 -12.37 0.87
CA VAL A 39 -21.14 -11.36 0.01
C VAL A 39 -22.56 -11.12 0.50
N TYR A 40 -22.90 -9.86 0.68
CA TYR A 40 -24.27 -9.39 0.75
C TYR A 40 -24.57 -8.55 -0.48
N ALA A 41 -25.58 -8.97 -1.24
CA ALA A 41 -26.11 -8.22 -2.37
C ALA A 41 -27.65 -8.21 -2.29
N PRO A 42 -28.30 -7.05 -2.41
CA PRO A 42 -29.75 -6.99 -2.46
C PRO A 42 -30.28 -7.74 -3.70
N GLY A 43 -31.43 -8.39 -3.60
CA GLY A 43 -32.01 -9.12 -4.73
C GLY A 43 -32.56 -8.20 -5.82
N GLY A 44 -32.40 -8.60 -7.09
CA GLY A 44 -33.04 -7.93 -8.23
C GLY A 44 -32.49 -6.55 -8.57
N PHE A 45 -31.26 -6.23 -8.17
CA PHE A 45 -30.61 -4.98 -8.54
C PHE A 45 -29.99 -5.06 -9.94
N THR A 46 -30.15 -4.01 -10.72
CA THR A 46 -29.59 -3.90 -12.07
C THR A 46 -28.49 -2.85 -12.10
N ALA A 47 -27.79 -2.73 -13.23
CA ALA A 47 -26.74 -1.72 -13.40
C ALA A 47 -27.23 -0.27 -13.24
N SER A 48 -28.54 -0.02 -13.34
CA SER A 48 -29.14 1.29 -13.12
C SER A 48 -29.66 1.51 -11.70
N SER A 49 -29.60 0.50 -10.83
CA SER A 49 -30.09 0.60 -9.46
C SER A 49 -29.04 1.23 -8.54
N GLU A 50 -29.48 2.10 -7.63
CA GLU A 50 -28.66 2.54 -6.50
C GLU A 50 -28.67 1.44 -5.43
N ALA A 51 -27.71 0.51 -5.53
CA ALA A 51 -27.58 -0.62 -4.62
C ALA A 51 -26.15 -0.71 -4.08
N PHE A 52 -26.02 -1.13 -2.82
CA PHE A 52 -24.73 -1.40 -2.19
C PHE A 52 -24.49 -2.90 -2.09
N VAL A 53 -23.37 -3.35 -2.64
CA VAL A 53 -22.85 -4.71 -2.45
C VAL A 53 -21.77 -4.66 -1.39
N VAL A 54 -21.93 -5.45 -0.34
CA VAL A 54 -20.97 -5.52 0.76
C VAL A 54 -20.24 -6.85 0.67
N VAL A 55 -18.92 -6.80 0.61
CA VAL A 55 -18.05 -7.98 0.57
C VAL A 55 -17.20 -8.03 1.83
N ASN A 56 -16.98 -9.22 2.35
CA ASN A 56 -16.08 -9.44 3.48
C ASN A 56 -15.10 -10.58 3.19
N GLY A 57 -13.94 -10.49 3.84
CA GLY A 57 -12.85 -11.45 3.70
C GLY A 57 -11.71 -11.10 4.64
N VAL A 58 -10.65 -11.89 4.58
CA VAL A 58 -9.46 -11.72 5.41
C VAL A 58 -8.23 -11.65 4.51
N PHE A 59 -7.33 -10.72 4.81
CA PHE A 59 -6.03 -10.68 4.17
C PHE A 59 -5.07 -11.64 4.83
N GLN A 60 -4.26 -12.31 4.01
CA GLN A 60 -3.29 -13.30 4.50
C GLN A 60 -2.19 -12.67 5.35
N ASN A 61 -1.90 -11.39 5.14
CA ASN A 61 -0.93 -10.62 5.92
C ASN A 61 -1.18 -9.11 5.77
N GLY A 62 -0.43 -8.30 6.52
CA GLY A 62 -0.54 -6.85 6.55
C GLY A 62 -0.03 -6.10 5.31
N CYS A 63 0.55 -6.77 4.32
CA CYS A 63 0.97 -6.11 3.07
C CYS A 63 -0.15 -5.96 2.04
N TYR A 64 -1.29 -6.61 2.28
CA TYR A 64 -2.48 -6.41 1.46
C TYR A 64 -3.22 -5.17 1.93
N ARG A 65 -3.59 -4.33 0.97
CA ARG A 65 -4.45 -3.17 1.18
C ARG A 65 -5.63 -3.25 0.22
N TRP A 66 -6.84 -3.06 0.73
CA TRP A 66 -8.04 -2.98 -0.10
C TRP A 66 -7.85 -1.94 -1.20
N LYS A 67 -8.17 -2.31 -2.44
CA LYS A 67 -8.08 -1.39 -3.58
C LYS A 67 -9.45 -1.11 -4.19
N LYS A 68 -10.15 -2.16 -4.64
CA LYS A 68 -11.45 -2.03 -5.31
C LYS A 68 -12.22 -3.35 -5.36
N ALA A 69 -13.51 -3.25 -5.63
CA ALA A 69 -14.36 -4.35 -6.07
C ALA A 69 -14.90 -4.03 -7.46
N ASP A 70 -14.95 -5.04 -8.32
CA ASP A 70 -15.62 -4.97 -9.61
C ASP A 70 -16.87 -5.85 -9.56
N VAL A 71 -18.03 -5.29 -9.88
CA VAL A 71 -19.31 -6.01 -9.98
C VAL A 71 -19.70 -6.06 -11.46
N LYS A 72 -19.80 -7.26 -12.01
CA LYS A 72 -20.26 -7.50 -13.38
C LYS A 72 -21.64 -8.14 -13.36
N HIS A 73 -22.60 -7.48 -14.00
CA HIS A 73 -23.93 -8.03 -14.23
C HIS A 73 -23.87 -9.02 -15.40
N ARG A 74 -24.19 -10.29 -15.17
CA ARG A 74 -24.33 -11.29 -16.24
C ARG A 74 -25.78 -11.37 -16.72
N ASP A 75 -26.72 -11.33 -15.79
CA ASP A 75 -28.17 -11.23 -16.01
C ASP A 75 -28.85 -10.57 -14.79
N ASP A 76 -30.18 -10.62 -14.72
CA ASP A 76 -30.99 -9.97 -13.66
C ASP A 76 -30.85 -10.63 -12.27
N PHE A 77 -30.27 -11.83 -12.20
CA PHE A 77 -30.14 -12.63 -10.96
C PHE A 77 -28.71 -13.09 -10.66
N VAL A 78 -27.82 -13.03 -11.65
CA VAL A 78 -26.44 -13.50 -11.56
C VAL A 78 -25.49 -12.32 -11.70
N HIS A 79 -24.79 -12.06 -10.60
CA HIS A 79 -23.74 -11.05 -10.51
C HIS A 79 -22.41 -11.71 -10.22
N GLU A 80 -21.38 -11.29 -10.94
CA GLU A 80 -20.02 -11.72 -10.70
C GLU A 80 -19.28 -10.61 -9.95
N ILE A 81 -18.88 -10.91 -8.72
CA ILE A 81 -18.22 -9.95 -7.83
C ILE A 81 -16.77 -10.38 -7.66
N ARG A 82 -15.84 -9.48 -7.98
CA ARG A 82 -14.40 -9.69 -7.82
C ARG A 82 -13.83 -8.61 -6.93
N SER A 83 -12.93 -8.98 -6.04
CA SER A 83 -12.21 -8.05 -5.16
C SER A 83 -10.72 -8.03 -5.50
N TYR A 84 -10.14 -6.85 -5.39
CA TYR A 84 -8.73 -6.60 -5.69
C TYR A 84 -8.06 -5.87 -4.53
N ALA A 85 -6.84 -6.29 -4.23
CA ALA A 85 -5.97 -5.65 -3.28
C ALA A 85 -4.67 -5.19 -3.95
N ALA A 86 -4.12 -4.10 -3.43
CA ALA A 86 -2.74 -3.72 -3.65
C ALA A 86 -1.86 -4.50 -2.65
N VAL A 87 -0.81 -5.14 -3.15
CA VAL A 87 0.19 -5.83 -2.34
C VAL A 87 1.51 -5.10 -2.48
N SER A 88 1.96 -4.51 -1.37
CA SER A 88 3.28 -3.90 -1.29
C SER A 88 4.32 -5.00 -1.01
N PRO A 89 5.34 -5.17 -1.86
CA PRO A 89 6.40 -6.14 -1.58
C PRO A 89 7.33 -5.60 -0.48
N GLY A 90 7.57 -6.40 0.56
CA GLY A 90 8.38 -5.99 1.70
C GLY A 90 8.24 -6.95 2.88
N MET A 91 8.68 -6.52 4.07
CA MET A 91 8.47 -7.26 5.30
C MET A 91 7.01 -7.08 5.75
N CYS A 92 6.24 -8.17 5.73
CA CYS A 92 4.82 -8.18 6.09
C CYS A 92 4.61 -8.82 7.45
N ILE A 93 3.73 -8.23 8.27
CA ILE A 93 3.23 -8.93 9.47
C ILE A 93 2.25 -9.99 9.01
N MET A 94 2.57 -11.26 9.25
CA MET A 94 1.66 -12.37 9.00
C MET A 94 0.53 -12.35 10.03
N VAL A 95 -0.70 -12.56 9.57
CA VAL A 95 -1.86 -12.72 10.45
C VAL A 95 -2.16 -14.21 10.48
N LEU A 96 -1.89 -14.86 11.61
CA LEU A 96 -2.21 -16.26 11.87
C LEU A 96 -3.71 -16.43 12.16
#